data_AF-A0A250J9Y9-F1
#
_entry.id   AF-A0A250J9Y9-F1
#
_cell.length_a   1.000
_cell.length_b   1.000
_cell.length_c   1.000
_cell.angle_alpha   90.00
_cell.angle_beta   90.00
_cell.angle_gamma   90.00
#
_symmetry.space_group_name_H-M   'P 1'
#
loop_
_entity.id
_entity.type
_entity.pdbx_description
1 polymer ?
#
loop_
_entity_poly.entity_id
_entity_poly.type
_entity_poly.pdbx_seq_one_letter_code
_entity_poly.pdbx_strand_id
1 'polypeptide(L)'
;MSETLAARHSHLAVLEAESIHILRETAAEFARPVMLYSIGKDSQVLLHLARKAFHPAPLPFPLLHVDTTWKFREMYRFRDEFTARHGLNLLVHQNKKALAEGINPFDHGSQKYTHAMKTQSLLEALALHGFDAAFGGARRDEEKSRAKERVYSFRDRHGQWEPRKQRPELWNLYNGRIDAGESMRVFPLSNWTELDVWHYILKERIPVVPLYFAAERPVVSRNGQWIMVDDERMRLRPGEKPVLKRVRFRTLGCYPLSGAVESSAASVEDIITEMVESRVSERQGRLIDHDEEGSMELKKREGYF
;
A
#
# COMPACT_ATOMS: atom_id res chain seq x y z
N MET A 1 -23.37 41.78 10.46
CA MET A 1 -23.79 40.38 10.27
C MET A 1 -22.82 39.72 9.29
N SER A 2 -21.52 39.75 9.57
CA SER A 2 -20.73 38.80 10.37
C SER A 2 -20.62 37.41 9.73
N GLU A 3 -19.67 37.28 8.79
CA GLU A 3 -18.66 36.19 8.67
C GLU A 3 -19.01 34.76 9.15
N THR A 4 -20.26 34.32 9.00
CA THR A 4 -20.70 32.99 9.43
C THR A 4 -21.45 32.27 8.32
N LEU A 5 -20.91 32.31 7.10
CA LEU A 5 -21.07 31.17 6.19
C LEU A 5 -19.79 30.35 6.36
N ALA A 6 -19.87 29.31 7.19
CA ALA A 6 -18.83 28.32 7.35
C ALA A 6 -18.30 27.92 5.97
N ALA A 7 -16.99 28.04 5.76
CA ALA A 7 -16.34 27.56 4.55
C ALA A 7 -16.71 26.09 4.37
N ARG A 8 -17.55 25.80 3.37
CA ARG A 8 -17.96 24.43 3.07
C ARG A 8 -16.69 23.66 2.69
N HIS A 9 -16.24 22.77 3.58
CA HIS A 9 -15.04 21.98 3.35
C HIS A 9 -15.18 21.22 2.03
N SER A 10 -14.16 21.29 1.18
CA SER A 10 -14.13 20.46 -0.03
C SER A 10 -14.06 18.98 0.36
N HIS A 11 -14.52 18.10 -0.52
CA HIS A 11 -14.48 16.64 -0.31
C HIS A 11 -13.10 16.15 0.19
N LEU A 12 -12.02 16.56 -0.48
CA LEU A 12 -10.66 16.21 -0.08
C LEU A 12 -10.25 16.78 1.29
N ALA A 13 -10.79 17.94 1.70
CA ALA A 13 -10.52 18.49 3.02
C ALA A 13 -11.22 17.69 4.13
N VAL A 14 -12.43 17.17 3.86
CA VAL A 14 -13.12 16.26 4.77
C VAL A 14 -12.35 14.95 4.91
N LEU A 15 -11.96 14.33 3.79
CA LEU A 15 -11.16 13.11 3.79
C LEU A 15 -9.80 13.29 4.51
N GLU A 16 -9.10 14.40 4.27
CA GLU A 16 -7.86 14.75 4.97
C GLU A 16 -8.08 14.85 6.49
N ALA A 17 -9.13 15.56 6.92
CA ALA A 17 -9.45 15.72 8.34
C ALA A 17 -9.80 14.39 9.00
N GLU A 18 -10.60 13.53 8.34
CA GLU A 18 -10.93 12.19 8.81
C GLU A 18 -9.68 11.33 8.99
N SER A 19 -8.79 11.29 7.99
CA SER A 19 -7.56 10.51 8.08
C SER A 19 -6.61 11.03 9.17
N ILE A 20 -6.47 12.35 9.31
CA ILE A 20 -5.65 12.97 10.38
C ILE A 20 -6.23 12.63 11.76
N HIS A 21 -7.55 12.66 11.91
CA HIS A 21 -8.22 12.26 13.14
C HIS A 21 -7.91 10.80 13.50
N ILE A 22 -8.08 9.88 12.55
CA ILE A 22 -7.76 8.44 12.73
C ILE A 22 -6.28 8.25 13.15
N LEU A 23 -5.36 8.93 12.47
CA LEU A 23 -3.92 8.86 12.77
C LEU A 23 -3.61 9.31 14.20
N ARG A 24 -4.25 10.39 14.66
CA ARG A 24 -4.06 10.94 16.01
C ARG A 24 -4.67 10.04 17.08
N GLU A 25 -5.88 9.54 16.88
CA GLU A 25 -6.53 8.60 17.80
C GLU A 25 -5.66 7.34 18.00
N THR A 26 -5.16 6.76 16.91
CA THR A 26 -4.28 5.59 17.03
C THR A 26 -2.96 5.92 17.74
N ALA A 27 -2.35 7.08 17.48
CA ALA A 27 -1.14 7.46 18.20
C ALA A 27 -1.38 7.76 19.69
N ALA A 28 -2.60 8.14 20.07
CA ALA A 28 -2.98 8.39 21.46
C ALA A 28 -3.35 7.10 22.22
N GLU A 29 -3.95 6.13 21.55
CA GLU A 29 -4.47 4.90 22.19
C GLU A 29 -3.47 3.74 22.24
N PHE A 30 -2.49 3.69 21.33
CA PHE A 30 -1.57 2.57 21.18
C PHE A 30 -0.15 2.92 21.61
N ALA A 31 0.55 1.96 22.23
CA ALA A 31 1.86 2.19 22.82
C ALA A 31 3.00 2.14 21.80
N ARG A 32 2.88 1.30 20.75
CA ARG A 32 3.89 1.11 19.71
C ARG A 32 3.24 1.00 18.33
N PRO A 33 2.67 2.10 17.81
CA PRO A 33 2.20 2.13 16.43
C PRO A 33 3.36 2.07 15.43
N VAL A 34 3.08 1.56 14.23
CA VAL A 34 3.98 1.57 13.07
C VAL A 34 3.20 1.91 11.81
N MET A 35 3.83 2.57 10.83
CA MET A 35 3.22 2.78 9.52
C MET A 35 3.81 1.86 8.46
N LEU A 36 2.97 1.04 7.83
CA LEU A 36 3.38 0.19 6.72
C LEU A 36 3.59 1.04 5.46
N TYR A 37 4.83 1.08 4.97
CA TYR A 37 5.25 1.92 3.86
C TYR A 37 5.65 1.06 2.66
N SER A 38 4.76 0.96 1.67
CA SER A 38 4.93 0.11 0.49
C SER A 38 5.55 0.84 -0.71
N ILE A 39 5.80 2.15 -0.58
CA ILE A 39 6.35 3.04 -1.62
C ILE A 39 5.38 3.23 -2.80
N GLY A 40 4.14 2.77 -2.67
CA GLY A 40 3.05 3.08 -3.61
C GLY A 40 2.39 4.42 -3.32
N LYS A 41 1.60 4.93 -4.27
CA LYS A 41 0.86 6.20 -4.21
C LYS A 41 0.03 6.34 -2.92
N ASP A 42 -0.69 5.30 -2.51
CA ASP A 42 -1.53 5.33 -1.32
C ASP A 42 -0.69 5.47 -0.04
N SER A 43 0.43 4.75 0.04
CA SER A 43 1.36 4.88 1.17
C SER A 43 2.09 6.22 1.20
N GLN A 44 2.28 6.90 0.05
CA GLN A 44 2.79 8.28 0.03
C GLN A 44 1.75 9.27 0.55
N VAL A 45 0.49 9.14 0.14
CA VAL A 45 -0.61 9.96 0.67
C VAL A 45 -0.77 9.76 2.17
N LEU A 46 -0.78 8.50 2.63
CA LEU A 46 -0.85 8.18 4.05
C LEU A 46 0.32 8.78 4.85
N LEU A 47 1.55 8.70 4.32
CA LEU A 47 2.73 9.30 4.93
C LEU A 47 2.65 10.84 4.96
N HIS A 48 2.15 11.46 3.90
CA HIS A 48 1.93 12.91 3.85
C HIS A 48 0.91 13.35 4.92
N LEU A 49 -0.21 12.63 5.03
CA LEU A 49 -1.23 12.87 6.04
C LEU A 49 -0.68 12.70 7.47
N ALA A 50 0.14 11.68 7.72
CA ALA A 50 0.80 11.51 9.02
C ALA A 50 1.76 12.67 9.34
N ARG A 51 2.54 13.13 8.37
CA ARG A 51 3.40 14.31 8.56
C ARG A 51 2.59 15.57 8.87
N LYS A 52 1.41 15.74 8.25
CA LYS A 52 0.48 16.82 8.61
C LYS A 52 -0.12 16.64 10.01
N ALA A 53 -0.50 15.41 10.37
CA ALA A 53 -1.15 15.11 11.65
C ALA A 53 -0.27 15.48 12.86
N PHE A 54 1.04 15.31 12.75
CA PHE A 54 2.00 15.52 13.84
C PHE A 54 2.89 16.75 13.68
N HIS A 55 2.73 17.52 12.60
CA HIS A 55 3.46 18.78 12.42
C HIS A 55 3.25 19.72 13.64
N PRO A 56 4.29 20.41 14.15
CA PRO A 56 5.68 20.46 13.63
C PRO A 56 6.63 19.38 14.16
N ALA A 57 6.15 18.46 15.01
CA ALA A 57 6.95 17.38 15.55
C ALA A 57 7.25 16.30 14.48
N PRO A 58 8.32 15.50 14.66
CA PRO A 58 8.52 14.30 13.87
C PRO A 58 7.40 13.27 14.11
N LEU A 59 7.32 12.26 13.26
CA LEU A 59 6.38 11.16 13.46
C LEU A 59 6.67 10.44 14.79
N PRO A 60 5.66 10.17 15.64
CA PRO A 60 5.86 9.47 16.91
C PRO A 60 6.05 7.96 16.74
N PHE A 61 6.06 7.46 15.50
CA PHE A 61 6.21 6.04 15.15
C PHE A 61 7.15 5.86 13.94
N PRO A 62 7.80 4.69 13.83
CA PRO A 62 8.61 4.36 12.66
C PRO A 62 7.74 4.00 11.45
N LEU A 63 8.37 4.03 10.28
CA LEU A 63 7.88 3.36 9.07
C LEU A 63 8.41 1.93 9.03
N LEU A 64 7.66 1.01 8.43
CA LEU A 64 8.08 -0.36 8.17
C LEU A 64 7.87 -0.71 6.70
N HIS A 65 8.95 -1.13 6.03
CA HIS A 65 8.90 -1.70 4.69
C HIS A 65 9.26 -3.19 4.75
N VAL A 66 8.29 -4.03 4.37
CA VAL A 66 8.51 -5.46 4.14
C VAL A 66 9.14 -5.65 2.77
N ASP A 67 10.43 -5.96 2.78
CA ASP A 67 11.26 -6.06 1.59
C ASP A 67 11.32 -7.50 1.09
N THR A 68 10.73 -7.72 -0.08
CA THR A 68 10.74 -9.03 -0.72
C THR A 68 11.98 -9.27 -1.58
N THR A 69 12.93 -8.32 -1.65
CA THR A 69 14.08 -8.34 -2.58
C THR A 69 13.71 -8.44 -4.07
N TRP A 70 12.48 -8.09 -4.43
CA TRP A 70 11.92 -8.22 -5.79
C TRP A 70 11.11 -6.99 -6.22
N LYS A 71 11.18 -5.88 -5.46
CA LYS A 71 10.56 -4.62 -5.91
C LYS A 71 11.34 -4.07 -7.11
N PHE A 72 10.72 -3.15 -7.83
CA PHE A 72 11.40 -2.40 -8.88
C PHE A 72 12.58 -1.59 -8.31
N ARG A 73 13.66 -1.46 -9.07
CA ARG A 73 14.83 -0.64 -8.70
C ARG A 73 14.46 0.82 -8.45
N GLU A 74 13.55 1.37 -9.25
CA GLU A 74 13.03 2.73 -9.08
C GLU A 74 12.29 2.91 -7.74
N MET A 75 11.61 1.87 -7.24
CA MET A 75 10.96 1.93 -5.91
C MET A 75 12.00 2.00 -4.79
N TYR A 76 13.05 1.18 -4.83
CA TYR A 76 14.11 1.23 -3.81
C TYR A 76 14.81 2.60 -3.81
N ARG A 77 15.16 3.11 -4.99
CA ARG A 77 15.79 4.42 -5.12
C ARG A 77 14.91 5.52 -4.54
N PHE A 78 13.63 5.57 -4.95
CA PHE A 78 12.69 6.56 -4.45
C PHE A 78 12.54 6.49 -2.93
N ARG A 79 12.38 5.27 -2.38
CA ARG A 79 12.27 5.04 -0.93
C ARG A 79 13.47 5.63 -0.19
N ASP A 80 14.68 5.25 -0.59
CA ASP A 80 15.91 5.60 0.12
C ASP A 80 16.19 7.11 0.05
N GLU A 81 15.99 7.71 -1.12
CA GLU A 81 16.13 9.16 -1.29
C GLU A 81 15.08 9.93 -0.50
N PHE A 82 13.82 9.47 -0.50
CA PHE A 82 12.72 10.15 0.18
C PHE A 82 12.86 10.08 1.70
N THR A 83 13.17 8.91 2.25
CA THR A 83 13.33 8.75 3.70
C THR A 83 14.55 9.51 4.21
N ALA A 84 15.68 9.47 3.51
CA ALA A 84 16.87 10.23 3.87
C ALA A 84 16.62 11.75 3.83
N ARG A 85 16.00 12.26 2.75
CA ARG A 85 15.69 13.69 2.59
C ARG A 85 14.78 14.23 3.69
N HIS A 86 13.86 13.41 4.19
CA HIS A 86 12.87 13.82 5.18
C HIS A 86 13.20 13.35 6.61
N GLY A 87 14.36 12.73 6.84
CA GLY A 87 14.77 12.25 8.16
C GLY A 87 13.81 11.21 8.77
N LEU A 88 13.21 10.37 7.92
CA LEU A 88 12.20 9.40 8.34
C LEU A 88 12.87 8.13 8.86
N ASN A 89 12.45 7.67 10.04
CA ASN A 89 12.90 6.39 10.60
C ASN A 89 12.22 5.23 9.85
N LEU A 90 12.93 4.59 8.93
CA LEU A 90 12.46 3.45 8.16
C LEU A 90 13.10 2.15 8.64
N LEU A 91 12.27 1.25 9.16
CA LEU A 91 12.63 -0.13 9.42
C LEU A 91 12.43 -0.95 8.14
N VAL A 92 13.44 -1.74 7.78
CA VAL A 92 13.36 -2.68 6.66
C VAL A 92 13.44 -4.08 7.24
N HIS A 93 12.45 -4.91 6.90
CA HIS A 93 12.41 -6.29 7.33
C HIS A 93 12.35 -7.24 6.12
N GLN A 94 13.09 -8.34 6.21
CA GLN A 94 13.20 -9.38 5.20
C GLN A 94 13.06 -10.74 5.86
N ASN A 95 12.27 -11.64 5.26
CA ASN A 95 12.18 -13.02 5.71
C ASN A 95 13.47 -13.78 5.34
N LYS A 96 14.44 -13.80 6.26
CA LYS A 96 15.75 -14.43 6.05
C LYS A 96 15.65 -15.93 5.77
N LYS A 97 14.67 -16.61 6.36
CA LYS A 97 14.44 -18.05 6.15
C LYS A 97 13.99 -18.32 4.72
N ALA A 98 12.97 -17.60 4.25
CA ALA A 98 12.48 -17.73 2.89
C ALA A 98 13.55 -17.36 1.84
N LEU A 99 14.39 -16.36 2.14
CA LEU A 99 15.55 -16.04 1.30
C LEU A 99 16.58 -17.18 1.23
N ALA A 100 16.91 -17.78 2.38
CA ALA A 100 17.84 -18.92 2.44
C ALA A 100 17.30 -20.17 1.70
N GLU A 101 15.97 -20.35 1.70
CA GLU A 101 15.27 -21.40 0.96
C GLU A 101 15.12 -21.09 -0.54
N GLY A 102 15.56 -19.90 -1.00
CA GLY A 102 15.48 -19.49 -2.40
C GLY A 102 14.07 -19.17 -2.90
N ILE A 103 13.14 -18.82 -2.00
CA ILE A 103 11.76 -18.46 -2.35
C ILE A 103 11.75 -17.24 -3.28
N ASN A 104 11.10 -17.39 -4.44
CA ASN A 104 11.11 -16.37 -5.50
C ASN A 104 9.83 -16.44 -6.36
N PRO A 105 9.49 -15.37 -7.09
CA PRO A 105 8.21 -15.28 -7.80
C PRO A 105 8.14 -16.14 -9.08
N PHE A 106 9.22 -16.79 -9.50
CA PHE A 106 9.24 -17.65 -10.70
C PHE A 106 9.01 -19.12 -10.36
N ASP A 107 9.66 -19.62 -9.31
CA ASP A 107 9.68 -21.06 -9.02
C ASP A 107 8.59 -21.51 -8.04
N HIS A 108 8.05 -20.59 -7.23
CA HIS A 108 7.23 -20.94 -6.07
C HIS A 108 5.74 -20.65 -6.21
N GLY A 109 5.27 -20.19 -7.38
CA GLY A 109 3.90 -19.71 -7.54
C GLY A 109 3.62 -18.46 -6.70
N SER A 110 2.62 -17.66 -7.09
CA SER A 110 2.46 -16.34 -6.47
C SER A 110 1.96 -16.42 -5.02
N GLN A 111 1.18 -17.45 -4.67
CA GLN A 111 0.62 -17.66 -3.33
C GLN A 111 1.70 -17.99 -2.31
N LYS A 112 2.46 -19.08 -2.49
CA LYS A 112 3.54 -19.49 -1.57
C LYS A 112 4.61 -18.40 -1.46
N TYR A 113 5.00 -17.79 -2.58
CA TYR A 113 5.91 -16.65 -2.58
C TYR A 113 5.38 -15.47 -1.76
N THR A 114 4.12 -15.06 -2.00
CA THR A 114 3.53 -13.89 -1.31
C THR A 114 3.32 -14.17 0.17
N HIS A 115 2.87 -15.38 0.54
CA HIS A 115 2.69 -15.77 1.92
C HIS A 115 4.02 -15.71 2.69
N ALA A 116 5.08 -16.32 2.16
CA ALA A 116 6.39 -16.33 2.82
C ALA A 116 7.04 -14.93 2.85
N MET A 117 7.11 -14.25 1.70
CA MET A 117 7.88 -13.02 1.56
C MET A 117 7.13 -11.77 2.01
N LYS A 118 5.79 -11.82 2.16
CA LYS A 118 5.00 -10.67 2.61
C LYS A 118 4.24 -10.95 3.89
N THR A 119 3.39 -11.97 3.94
CA THR A 119 2.53 -12.24 5.11
C THR A 119 3.36 -12.64 6.32
N GLN A 120 4.14 -13.72 6.23
CA GLN A 120 5.00 -14.17 7.32
C GLN A 120 6.03 -13.11 7.69
N SER A 121 6.65 -12.48 6.69
CA SER A 121 7.62 -11.40 6.92
C SER A 121 7.01 -10.20 7.66
N LEU A 122 5.77 -9.81 7.35
CA LEU A 122 5.07 -8.76 8.10
C LEU A 122 4.82 -9.18 9.55
N LEU A 123 4.27 -10.39 9.76
CA LEU A 123 3.97 -10.88 11.10
C LEU A 123 5.24 -11.01 11.96
N GLU A 124 6.34 -11.51 11.37
CA GLU A 124 7.66 -11.56 12.00
C GLU A 124 8.15 -10.17 12.41
N ALA A 125 8.04 -9.17 11.53
CA ALA A 125 8.43 -7.80 11.84
C ALA A 125 7.58 -7.18 12.97
N LEU A 126 6.26 -7.36 12.92
CA LEU A 126 5.35 -6.83 13.94
C LEU A 126 5.65 -7.45 15.31
N ALA A 127 5.85 -8.77 15.36
CA ALA A 127 6.21 -9.48 16.59
C ALA A 127 7.58 -9.06 17.12
N LEU A 128 8.60 -8.96 16.25
CA LEU A 128 9.98 -8.59 16.62
C LEU A 128 10.04 -7.23 17.34
N HIS A 129 9.26 -6.26 16.87
CA HIS A 129 9.23 -4.91 17.44
C HIS A 129 8.09 -4.71 18.47
N GLY A 130 7.25 -5.73 18.67
CA GLY A 130 6.10 -5.69 19.55
C GLY A 130 5.09 -4.61 19.17
N PHE A 131 4.92 -4.31 17.88
CA PHE A 131 3.98 -3.28 17.42
C PHE A 131 2.54 -3.69 17.72
N ASP A 132 1.77 -2.79 18.32
CA ASP A 132 0.40 -3.03 18.77
C ASP A 132 -0.65 -2.33 17.88
N ALA A 133 -0.23 -1.43 17.01
CA ALA A 133 -1.01 -0.93 15.87
C ALA A 133 -0.16 -0.81 14.62
N ALA A 134 -0.72 -1.13 13.45
CA ALA A 134 -0.08 -0.92 12.16
C ALA A 134 -1.00 -0.16 11.20
N PHE A 135 -0.57 1.02 10.76
CA PHE A 135 -1.27 1.79 9.74
C PHE A 135 -1.06 1.17 8.35
N GLY A 136 -2.13 0.95 7.61
CA GLY A 136 -2.13 0.51 6.22
C GLY A 136 -2.82 1.52 5.30
N GLY A 137 -2.30 1.67 4.08
CA GLY A 137 -2.88 2.55 3.05
C GLY A 137 -3.99 1.89 2.23
N ALA A 138 -4.64 0.85 2.74
CA ALA A 138 -5.70 0.15 2.03
C ALA A 138 -6.99 0.99 1.95
N ARG A 139 -7.74 0.83 0.86
CA ARG A 139 -9.02 1.51 0.65
C ARG A 139 -10.14 0.50 0.38
N ARG A 140 -11.39 0.88 0.65
CA ARG A 140 -12.56 0.01 0.44
C ARG A 140 -12.89 -0.19 -1.04
N ASP A 141 -12.56 0.77 -1.90
CA ASP A 141 -12.82 0.72 -3.34
C ASP A 141 -11.80 -0.13 -4.13
N GLU A 142 -10.64 -0.45 -3.53
CA GLU A 142 -9.56 -1.17 -4.19
C GLU A 142 -9.96 -2.59 -4.65
N GLU A 143 -10.75 -3.31 -3.86
CA GLU A 143 -11.08 -4.72 -4.09
C GLU A 143 -12.35 -5.14 -3.32
N LYS A 144 -13.13 -6.08 -3.87
CA LYS A 144 -14.46 -6.46 -3.37
C LYS A 144 -14.45 -6.94 -1.91
N SER A 145 -13.43 -7.68 -1.48
CA SER A 145 -13.32 -8.19 -0.10
C SER A 145 -13.11 -7.07 0.92
N ARG A 146 -12.55 -5.93 0.49
CA ARG A 146 -12.34 -4.76 1.33
C ARG A 146 -13.56 -3.86 1.48
N ALA A 147 -14.61 -4.05 0.68
CA ALA A 147 -15.81 -3.21 0.75
C ALA A 147 -16.48 -3.21 2.14
N LYS A 148 -16.28 -4.29 2.91
CA LYS A 148 -16.77 -4.45 4.29
C LYS A 148 -15.69 -4.25 5.35
N GLU A 149 -14.52 -3.73 4.97
CA GLU A 149 -13.42 -3.48 5.91
C GLU A 149 -13.76 -2.32 6.86
N ARG A 150 -13.32 -2.44 8.09
CA ARG A 150 -13.40 -1.41 9.13
C ARG A 150 -12.16 -0.55 9.09
N VAL A 151 -12.21 0.67 9.63
CA VAL A 151 -10.99 1.48 9.82
C VAL A 151 -10.05 0.78 10.80
N TYR A 152 -10.57 0.23 11.90
CA TYR A 152 -9.89 -0.52 12.95
C TYR A 152 -10.22 -2.00 12.78
N SER A 153 -9.24 -2.76 12.31
CA SER A 153 -9.34 -4.19 12.02
C SER A 153 -8.50 -4.97 13.03
N PHE A 154 -9.19 -5.50 14.04
CA PHE A 154 -8.60 -6.16 15.21
C PHE A 154 -7.94 -7.48 14.85
N ARG A 155 -6.79 -7.77 15.48
CA ARG A 155 -5.99 -8.98 15.34
C ARG A 155 -5.70 -9.62 16.68
N ASP A 156 -5.87 -10.94 16.74
CA ASP A 156 -5.53 -11.70 17.93
C ASP A 156 -3.99 -11.81 18.12
N ARG A 157 -3.58 -12.52 19.16
CA ARG A 157 -2.16 -12.77 19.49
C ARG A 157 -1.35 -13.52 18.44
N HIS A 158 -2.01 -14.16 17.47
CA HIS A 158 -1.40 -14.85 16.35
C HIS A 158 -1.51 -14.03 15.06
N GLY A 159 -1.97 -12.78 15.15
CA GLY A 159 -2.18 -11.89 14.02
C GLY A 159 -3.43 -12.21 13.20
N GLN A 160 -4.26 -13.17 13.62
CA GLN A 160 -5.41 -13.64 12.86
C GLN A 160 -6.59 -12.68 12.98
N TRP A 161 -7.41 -12.66 11.93
CA TRP A 161 -8.65 -11.89 11.91
C TRP A 161 -9.88 -12.75 12.22
N GLU A 162 -10.67 -12.30 13.20
CA GLU A 162 -11.92 -12.96 13.57
C GLU A 162 -13.12 -12.02 13.39
N PRO A 163 -14.14 -12.38 12.57
CA PRO A 163 -15.29 -11.51 12.30
C PRO A 163 -16.04 -11.07 13.56
N ARG A 164 -16.22 -11.97 14.52
CA ARG A 164 -17.00 -11.73 15.75
C ARG A 164 -16.31 -10.81 16.75
N LYS A 165 -14.98 -10.65 16.63
CA LYS A 165 -14.18 -9.76 17.49
C LYS A 165 -14.10 -8.33 16.94
N GLN A 166 -14.61 -8.10 15.73
CA GLN A 166 -14.61 -6.78 15.10
C GLN A 166 -15.67 -5.88 15.72
N ARG A 167 -15.36 -4.59 15.87
CA ARG A 167 -16.15 -3.64 16.66
C ARG A 167 -16.93 -2.69 15.75
N PRO A 168 -18.19 -2.34 16.08
CA PRO A 168 -18.89 -1.26 15.41
C PRO A 168 -18.10 0.05 15.50
N GLU A 169 -18.06 0.80 14.40
CA GLU A 169 -17.43 2.13 14.32
C GLU A 169 -18.57 3.13 14.15
N LEU A 170 -18.87 3.89 15.22
CA LEU A 170 -19.98 4.84 15.23
C LEU A 170 -19.41 6.26 15.19
N TRP A 171 -19.93 7.12 14.30
CA TRP A 171 -19.36 8.45 14.03
C TRP A 171 -17.86 8.38 13.71
N ASN A 172 -17.05 9.18 14.41
CA ASN A 172 -15.59 9.17 14.38
C ASN A 172 -15.03 8.69 15.73
N LEU A 173 -15.79 7.84 16.44
CA LEU A 173 -15.39 7.22 17.69
C LEU A 173 -14.88 5.81 17.41
N TYR A 174 -13.60 5.58 17.71
CA TYR A 174 -12.95 4.30 17.55
C TYR A 174 -12.74 3.66 18.92
N ASN A 175 -12.76 2.33 18.96
CA ASN A 175 -12.44 1.58 20.18
C ASN A 175 -11.14 0.81 19.92
N GLY A 176 -10.00 1.40 20.29
CA GLY A 176 -8.68 0.80 20.14
C GLY A 176 -8.23 -0.12 21.27
N ARG A 177 -9.07 -0.42 22.28
CA ARG A 177 -8.68 -1.27 23.42
C ARG A 177 -8.18 -2.64 22.95
N ILE A 178 -7.04 -3.11 23.42
CA ILE A 178 -6.50 -4.43 23.07
C ILE A 178 -5.94 -5.08 24.33
N ASP A 179 -6.00 -6.41 24.40
CA ASP A 179 -5.32 -7.17 25.44
C ASP A 179 -3.84 -7.37 25.08
N ALA A 180 -3.05 -7.81 26.06
CA ALA A 180 -1.64 -8.08 25.86
C ALA A 180 -1.41 -9.11 24.74
N GLY A 181 -0.60 -8.73 23.76
CA GLY A 181 -0.24 -9.54 22.59
C GLY A 181 -1.20 -9.37 21.40
N GLU A 182 -2.34 -8.72 21.57
CA GLU A 182 -3.24 -8.38 20.46
C GLU A 182 -2.75 -7.12 19.73
N SER A 183 -3.24 -6.92 18.50
CA SER A 183 -2.86 -5.72 17.73
C SER A 183 -4.00 -5.21 16.86
N MET A 184 -3.85 -3.98 16.37
CA MET A 184 -4.79 -3.35 15.45
C MET A 184 -4.17 -3.14 14.08
N ARG A 185 -4.94 -3.34 13.02
CA ARG A 185 -4.64 -2.80 11.68
C ARG A 185 -5.54 -1.59 11.49
N VAL A 186 -4.94 -0.44 11.17
CA VAL A 186 -5.66 0.83 11.05
C VAL A 186 -5.56 1.35 9.62
N PHE A 187 -6.68 1.71 9.00
CA PHE A 187 -6.74 2.12 7.59
C PHE A 187 -7.28 3.54 7.43
N PRO A 188 -6.45 4.59 7.64
CA PRO A 188 -6.91 5.99 7.56
C PRO A 188 -7.46 6.38 6.18
N LEU A 189 -7.09 5.64 5.12
CA LEU A 189 -7.54 5.89 3.76
C LEU A 189 -8.82 5.14 3.37
N SER A 190 -9.50 4.44 4.30
CA SER A 190 -10.64 3.56 3.97
C SER A 190 -11.74 4.21 3.10
N ASN A 191 -12.02 5.50 3.32
CA ASN A 191 -13.05 6.28 2.63
C ASN A 191 -12.57 6.94 1.32
N TRP A 192 -11.28 6.87 1.02
CA TRP A 192 -10.71 7.47 -0.17
C TRP A 192 -10.95 6.56 -1.37
N THR A 193 -11.13 7.15 -2.55
CA THR A 193 -11.11 6.43 -3.83
C THR A 193 -9.76 6.56 -4.53
N GLU A 194 -9.51 5.77 -5.58
CA GLU A 194 -8.30 5.93 -6.40
C GLU A 194 -8.20 7.36 -6.97
N LEU A 195 -9.34 7.93 -7.36
CA LEU A 195 -9.40 9.29 -7.92
C LEU A 195 -9.10 10.35 -6.85
N ASP A 196 -9.59 10.17 -5.62
CA ASP A 196 -9.28 11.06 -4.50
C ASP A 196 -7.77 11.06 -4.18
N VAL A 197 -7.15 9.88 -4.18
CA VAL A 197 -5.70 9.73 -3.97
C VAL A 197 -4.92 10.53 -5.01
N TRP A 198 -5.26 10.42 -6.30
CA TRP A 198 -4.57 11.16 -7.36
C TRP A 198 -4.86 12.67 -7.32
N HIS A 199 -6.10 13.08 -7.09
CA HIS A 199 -6.40 14.51 -6.93
C HIS A 199 -5.68 15.13 -5.73
N TYR A 200 -5.52 14.37 -4.65
CA TYR A 200 -4.79 14.84 -3.49
C TYR A 200 -3.28 14.87 -3.74
N ILE A 201 -2.72 13.89 -4.45
CA ILE A 201 -1.34 13.94 -4.96
C ILE A 201 -1.10 15.19 -5.80
N LEU A 202 -2.03 15.52 -6.70
CA LEU A 202 -1.97 16.71 -7.54
C LEU A 202 -2.01 17.99 -6.68
N LYS A 203 -3.03 18.11 -5.82
CA LYS A 203 -3.27 19.28 -4.97
C LYS A 203 -2.08 19.59 -4.07
N GLU A 204 -1.55 18.55 -3.42
CA GLU A 204 -0.48 18.65 -2.42
C GLU A 204 0.92 18.50 -3.03
N ARG A 205 1.01 18.23 -4.34
CA ARG A 205 2.26 17.98 -5.08
C ARG A 205 3.11 16.89 -4.43
N ILE A 206 2.46 15.80 -4.03
CA ILE A 206 3.11 14.67 -3.34
C ILE A 206 3.97 13.92 -4.38
N PRO A 207 5.28 13.76 -4.15
CA PRO A 207 6.11 13.00 -5.08
C PRO A 207 5.71 11.52 -5.06
N VAL A 208 5.68 10.91 -6.23
CA VAL A 208 5.42 9.48 -6.42
C VAL A 208 6.49 8.84 -7.29
N VAL A 209 6.58 7.51 -7.26
CA VAL A 209 7.57 6.75 -8.05
C VAL A 209 7.35 6.99 -9.55
N PRO A 210 8.40 7.24 -10.35
CA PRO A 210 8.25 7.53 -11.79
C PRO A 210 7.57 6.42 -12.61
N LEU A 211 7.52 5.19 -12.09
CA LEU A 211 6.78 4.05 -12.66
C LEU A 211 5.28 4.32 -12.84
N TYR A 212 4.71 5.28 -12.11
CA TYR A 212 3.31 5.67 -12.31
C TYR A 212 3.08 6.44 -13.61
N PHE A 213 4.13 7.04 -14.18
CA PHE A 213 4.08 7.80 -15.42
C PHE A 213 4.57 6.96 -16.60
N ALA A 214 3.96 7.18 -17.75
CA ALA A 214 4.26 6.48 -18.99
C ALA A 214 5.66 6.83 -19.49
N ALA A 215 6.47 5.80 -19.76
CA ALA A 215 7.78 5.92 -20.37
C ALA A 215 8.08 4.66 -21.18
N GLU A 216 9.03 4.78 -22.13
CA GLU A 216 9.55 3.63 -22.86
C GLU A 216 10.27 2.68 -21.90
N ARG A 217 9.74 1.46 -21.75
CA ARG A 217 10.31 0.45 -20.86
C ARG A 217 10.41 -0.89 -21.59
N PRO A 218 11.46 -1.69 -21.34
CA PRO A 218 11.57 -3.03 -21.88
C PRO A 218 10.53 -3.93 -21.19
N VAL A 219 9.65 -4.54 -21.97
CA VAL A 219 8.59 -5.42 -21.48
C VAL A 219 8.54 -6.72 -22.27
N VAL A 220 8.01 -7.76 -21.65
CA VAL A 220 7.63 -9.03 -22.29
C VAL A 220 6.15 -9.30 -22.07
N SER A 221 5.50 -9.92 -23.06
CA SER A 221 4.09 -10.30 -22.94
C SER A 221 3.98 -11.66 -22.26
N ARG A 222 3.25 -11.73 -21.15
CA ARG A 222 2.92 -12.99 -20.45
C ARG A 222 1.44 -12.97 -20.09
N ASN A 223 0.70 -13.97 -20.57
CA ASN A 223 -0.72 -14.14 -20.27
C ASN A 223 -1.55 -12.87 -20.53
N GLY A 224 -1.27 -12.17 -21.63
CA GLY A 224 -1.98 -10.92 -22.00
C GLY A 224 -1.57 -9.68 -21.21
N GLN A 225 -0.56 -9.76 -20.34
CA GLN A 225 -0.02 -8.61 -19.59
C GLN A 225 1.40 -8.28 -20.01
N TRP A 226 1.75 -6.99 -19.93
CA TRP A 226 3.13 -6.53 -20.10
C TRP A 226 3.88 -6.60 -18.78
N ILE A 227 4.94 -7.40 -18.71
CA ILE A 227 5.82 -7.48 -17.53
C ILE A 227 7.12 -6.78 -17.87
N MET A 228 7.49 -5.78 -17.07
CA MET A 228 8.75 -5.05 -17.26
C MET A 228 9.94 -5.91 -16.88
N VAL A 229 10.96 -5.83 -17.74
CA VAL A 229 12.29 -6.38 -17.48
C VAL A 229 13.10 -5.30 -16.76
N ASP A 230 12.96 -5.25 -15.44
CA ASP A 230 13.55 -4.19 -14.60
C ASP A 230 15.07 -4.35 -14.41
N ASP A 231 15.54 -5.60 -14.29
CA ASP A 231 16.95 -5.94 -14.14
C ASP A 231 17.24 -7.42 -14.46
N GLU A 232 18.50 -7.83 -14.25
CA GLU A 232 19.02 -9.17 -14.54
C GLU A 232 18.36 -10.30 -13.75
N ARG A 233 17.60 -10.00 -12.68
CA ARG A 233 16.87 -11.03 -11.93
C ARG A 233 15.70 -11.60 -12.74
N MET A 234 15.27 -10.90 -13.80
CA MET A 234 14.16 -11.32 -14.65
C MET A 234 14.56 -12.54 -15.50
N ARG A 235 13.89 -13.67 -15.27
CA ARG A 235 14.11 -14.90 -16.05
C ARG A 235 13.20 -14.93 -17.27
N LEU A 236 13.77 -14.80 -18.47
CA LEU A 236 13.03 -14.87 -19.74
C LEU A 236 12.71 -16.33 -20.11
N ARG A 237 11.52 -16.57 -20.66
CA ARG A 237 11.13 -17.87 -21.23
C ARG A 237 11.80 -18.06 -22.61
N PRO A 238 12.00 -19.31 -23.08
CA PRO A 238 12.53 -19.56 -24.42
C PRO A 238 11.77 -18.79 -25.49
N GLY A 239 12.48 -18.00 -26.29
CA GLY A 239 11.91 -17.17 -27.36
C GLY A 239 11.39 -15.79 -26.94
N GLU A 240 11.30 -15.48 -25.64
CA GLU A 240 10.97 -14.13 -25.18
C GLU A 240 12.10 -13.15 -25.50
N LYS A 241 11.77 -12.10 -26.24
CA LYS A 241 12.64 -10.95 -26.47
C LYS A 241 11.96 -9.70 -25.91
N PRO A 242 12.61 -8.95 -25.01
CA PRO A 242 12.06 -7.70 -24.52
C PRO A 242 11.82 -6.73 -25.68
N VAL A 243 10.66 -6.08 -25.68
CA VAL A 243 10.31 -5.01 -26.61
C VAL A 243 10.15 -3.71 -25.85
N LEU A 244 10.52 -2.59 -26.46
CA LEU A 244 10.23 -1.28 -25.88
C LEU A 244 8.76 -0.94 -26.12
N LYS A 245 8.08 -0.57 -25.04
CA LYS A 245 6.71 -0.07 -25.06
C LYS A 245 6.60 1.11 -24.12
N ARG A 246 5.82 2.11 -24.52
CA ARG A 246 5.41 3.20 -23.64
C ARG A 246 4.35 2.69 -22.65
N VAL A 247 4.78 2.40 -21.43
CA VAL A 247 3.92 1.81 -20.39
C VAL A 247 4.04 2.53 -19.07
N ARG A 248 3.03 2.40 -18.22
CA ARG A 248 3.03 2.82 -16.80
C ARG A 248 2.46 1.73 -15.91
N PHE A 249 2.53 1.93 -14.59
CA PHE A 249 1.96 1.02 -13.61
C PHE A 249 0.89 1.70 -12.76
N ARG A 250 -0.31 1.11 -12.68
CA ARG A 250 -1.37 1.60 -11.78
C ARG A 250 -1.14 1.19 -10.33
N THR A 251 -0.46 0.07 -10.11
CA THR A 251 -0.10 -0.44 -8.78
C THR A 251 1.33 -1.01 -8.77
N LEU A 252 2.04 -0.80 -7.67
CA LEU A 252 3.46 -1.16 -7.55
C LEU A 252 3.71 -2.22 -6.47
N GLY A 253 4.49 -3.25 -6.79
CA GLY A 253 4.92 -4.26 -5.81
C GLY A 253 6.14 -5.02 -6.31
N CYS A 254 6.13 -6.35 -6.24
CA CYS A 254 7.23 -7.14 -6.81
C CYS A 254 7.12 -7.07 -8.34
N TYR A 255 8.18 -6.66 -9.03
CA TYR A 255 8.09 -6.35 -10.46
C TYR A 255 7.69 -7.55 -11.35
N PRO A 256 8.08 -8.82 -11.06
CA PRO A 256 7.65 -9.95 -11.88
C PRO A 256 6.16 -10.27 -11.76
N LEU A 257 5.47 -9.67 -10.77
CA LEU A 257 4.06 -9.88 -10.45
C LEU A 257 3.22 -8.60 -10.60
N SER A 258 3.76 -7.60 -11.30
CA SER A 258 3.14 -6.31 -11.56
C SER A 258 3.06 -6.08 -13.07
N GLY A 259 1.83 -6.13 -13.61
CA GLY A 259 1.54 -5.81 -15.00
C GLY A 259 1.58 -4.32 -15.27
N ALA A 260 2.23 -3.95 -16.37
CA ALA A 260 2.23 -2.61 -16.93
C ALA A 260 1.04 -2.43 -17.88
N VAL A 261 0.60 -1.19 -18.05
CA VAL A 261 -0.43 -0.80 -19.02
C VAL A 261 0.20 0.13 -20.05
N GLU A 262 -0.10 -0.10 -21.33
CA GLU A 262 0.26 0.87 -22.39
C GLU A 262 -0.52 2.16 -22.14
N SER A 263 0.19 3.29 -22.14
CA SER A 263 -0.37 4.59 -21.77
C SER A 263 0.51 5.72 -22.31
N SER A 264 -0.07 6.89 -22.52
CA SER A 264 0.65 8.13 -22.83
C SER A 264 0.84 9.03 -21.60
N ALA A 265 0.18 8.74 -20.48
CA ALA A 265 0.07 9.62 -19.32
C ALA A 265 1.41 9.89 -18.63
N ALA A 266 1.98 11.07 -18.84
CA ALA A 266 3.32 11.45 -18.40
C ALA A 266 3.32 12.36 -17.16
N SER A 267 2.13 12.79 -16.70
CA SER A 267 1.91 13.65 -15.55
C SER A 267 0.77 13.14 -14.66
N VAL A 268 0.58 13.76 -13.49
CA VAL A 268 -0.53 13.40 -12.59
C VAL A 268 -1.86 13.80 -13.23
N GLU A 269 -1.90 14.93 -13.92
CA GLU A 269 -3.04 15.42 -14.68
C GLU A 269 -3.43 14.46 -15.79
N ASP A 270 -2.46 13.92 -16.54
CA ASP A 270 -2.74 12.92 -17.57
C ASP A 270 -3.30 11.62 -16.96
N ILE A 271 -2.78 11.19 -15.80
CA ILE A 271 -3.29 9.99 -15.11
C ILE A 271 -4.74 10.20 -14.69
N ILE A 272 -5.09 11.37 -14.14
CA ILE A 272 -6.45 11.70 -13.75
C ILE A 272 -7.37 11.69 -14.96
N THR A 273 -6.97 12.32 -16.07
CA THR A 273 -7.73 12.32 -17.33
C THR A 273 -7.97 10.89 -17.83
N GLU A 274 -6.92 10.07 -17.91
CA GLU A 274 -7.01 8.68 -18.34
C GLU A 274 -7.94 7.84 -17.44
N MET A 275 -7.93 8.10 -16.12
CA MET A 275 -8.79 7.39 -15.17
C MET A 275 -10.27 7.75 -15.31
N VAL A 276 -10.58 9.01 -15.62
CA VAL A 276 -11.98 9.44 -15.84
C VAL A 276 -12.57 8.78 -17.09
N GLU A 277 -11.74 8.52 -18.10
CA GLU A 277 -12.15 7.87 -19.35
C GLU A 277 -12.15 6.33 -19.27
N SER A 278 -11.37 5.75 -18.36
CA SER A 278 -11.20 4.31 -18.22
C SER A 278 -12.26 3.67 -17.32
N ARG A 279 -12.72 2.47 -17.71
CA ARG A 279 -13.63 1.63 -16.90
C ARG A 279 -12.90 0.46 -16.21
N VAL A 280 -11.58 0.45 -16.25
CA VAL A 280 -10.75 -0.64 -15.76
C VAL A 280 -10.42 -0.43 -14.28
N SER A 281 -10.49 -1.49 -13.47
CA SER A 281 -10.13 -1.42 -12.06
C SER A 281 -8.62 -1.22 -11.86
N GLU A 282 -8.26 -0.51 -10.78
CA GLU A 282 -6.88 -0.22 -10.42
C GLU A 282 -5.98 -1.46 -10.37
N ARG A 283 -6.49 -2.54 -9.78
CA ARG A 283 -5.73 -3.76 -9.47
C ARG A 283 -5.75 -4.79 -10.59
N GLN A 284 -6.33 -4.50 -11.76
CA GLN A 284 -6.45 -5.46 -12.86
C GLN A 284 -5.09 -6.08 -13.29
N GLY A 285 -4.01 -5.30 -13.24
CA GLY A 285 -2.66 -5.75 -13.61
C GLY A 285 -1.92 -6.57 -12.54
N ARG A 286 -2.55 -6.91 -11.41
CA ARG A 286 -1.91 -7.70 -10.34
C ARG A 286 -2.11 -9.19 -10.58
N LEU A 287 -1.05 -9.89 -10.96
CA LEU A 287 -1.08 -11.34 -11.15
C LEU A 287 -1.47 -12.09 -9.86
N ILE A 288 -1.03 -11.60 -8.70
CA ILE A 288 -1.36 -12.16 -7.37
C ILE A 288 -2.86 -12.13 -7.00
N ASP A 289 -3.66 -11.35 -7.74
CA ASP A 289 -5.09 -11.18 -7.47
C ASP A 289 -5.94 -12.14 -8.34
N HIS A 290 -5.39 -12.66 -9.45
CA HIS A 290 -6.09 -13.56 -10.40
C HIS A 290 -5.83 -15.04 -10.16
N ASP A 291 -4.83 -15.38 -9.36
CA ASP A 291 -4.39 -16.77 -9.21
C ASP A 291 -5.39 -17.67 -8.46
N GLU A 292 -6.42 -17.13 -7.76
CA GLU A 292 -7.54 -17.93 -7.21
C GLU A 292 -8.69 -17.07 -6.62
N GLU A 293 -9.91 -17.58 -6.70
CA GLU A 293 -11.13 -16.97 -6.12
C GLU A 293 -11.02 -16.96 -4.57
N GLY A 294 -11.01 -15.77 -3.95
CA GLY A 294 -10.93 -15.63 -2.48
C GLY A 294 -9.53 -15.43 -1.88
N SER A 295 -8.49 -15.25 -2.69
CA SER A 295 -7.09 -15.10 -2.20
C SER A 295 -6.91 -13.95 -1.19
N MET A 296 -7.70 -12.88 -1.30
CA MET A 296 -7.63 -11.71 -0.42
C MET A 296 -8.30 -11.93 0.94
N GLU A 297 -9.43 -12.63 0.98
CA GLU A 297 -10.10 -13.03 2.24
C GLU A 297 -9.23 -13.99 3.04
N LEU A 298 -8.55 -14.92 2.37
CA LEU A 298 -7.60 -15.83 3.03
C LEU A 298 -6.43 -15.03 3.63
N LYS A 299 -5.80 -14.15 2.85
CA LYS A 299 -4.73 -13.25 3.32
C LYS A 299 -5.18 -12.39 4.51
N LYS A 300 -6.44 -11.93 4.52
CA LYS A 300 -7.02 -11.18 5.63
C LYS A 300 -7.10 -12.03 6.89
N ARG A 301 -7.62 -13.25 6.80
CA ARG A 301 -7.68 -14.20 7.93
C ARG A 301 -6.29 -14.49 8.48
N GLU A 302 -5.33 -14.72 7.59
CA GLU A 302 -3.92 -15.00 7.92
C GLU A 302 -3.15 -13.80 8.50
N GLY A 303 -3.72 -12.59 8.51
CA GLY A 303 -3.12 -11.42 9.15
C GLY A 303 -2.32 -10.47 8.25
N TYR A 304 -2.38 -10.64 6.92
CA TYR A 304 -1.66 -9.80 5.96
C TYR A 304 -2.21 -8.37 5.87
N PHE A 305 -3.53 -8.23 5.86
CA PHE A 305 -4.20 -6.93 5.95
C PHE A 305 -4.31 -6.50 7.39
#